data_AF-A0A4S2VAI1-F1
#
_entry.id   AF-A0A4S2VAI1-F1
#
_cell.length_a   1.000
_cell.length_b   1.000
_cell.length_c   1.000
_cell.angle_alpha   90.00
_cell.angle_beta   90.00
_cell.angle_gamma   90.00
#
_symmetry.space_group_name_H-M   'P 1'
#
loop_
_entity.id
_entity.type
_entity.pdbx_description
1 polymer ?
#
loop_
_entity_poly.entity_id
_entity_poly.type
_entity_poly.pdbx_seq_one_letter_code
_entity_poly.pdbx_strand_id
1 'polypeptide(L)'
;MAIPHPDGAYTITTLYSVPDDAWYLELDLVAGQRMLVTAIIPDEDPAREPTVCFDPRGPHVDVPYEVMRWFMDHVEAEIRTSRAWMRLEPELVGIIHRLRQEHMGVIDDDTFRHVLTEVRAKVSDADLPAVLQAAFGRNPDGSAPPARTALQS
;
A
#
# COMPACT_ATOMS: atom_id res chain seq x y z
N MET A 1 4.78 -4.40 3.53
CA MET A 1 5.66 -3.73 4.53
C MET A 1 5.05 -3.92 5.92
N ALA A 2 5.85 -4.10 6.97
CA ALA A 2 5.34 -4.23 8.34
C ALA A 2 5.74 -3.01 9.20
N ILE A 3 4.79 -2.47 9.96
CA ILE A 3 4.99 -1.29 10.82
C ILE A 3 4.61 -1.69 12.25
N PRO A 4 5.58 -1.91 13.15
CA PRO A 4 5.29 -2.26 14.53
C PRO A 4 4.74 -1.05 15.29
N HIS A 5 3.72 -1.28 16.13
CA HIS A 5 3.28 -0.29 17.10
C HIS A 5 4.35 -0.13 18.20
N PRO A 6 4.53 1.07 18.81
CA PRO A 6 5.58 1.30 19.81
C PRO A 6 5.53 0.40 21.06
N ASP A 7 4.37 -0.18 21.39
CA ASP A 7 4.24 -1.14 22.50
C ASP A 7 4.67 -2.57 22.13
N GLY A 8 4.92 -2.85 20.84
CA GLY A 8 5.31 -4.16 20.32
C GLY A 8 4.21 -5.22 20.30
N ALA A 9 2.99 -4.90 20.76
CA ALA A 9 1.88 -5.84 20.80
C ALA A 9 1.12 -5.92 19.47
N TYR A 10 1.20 -4.85 18.67
CA TYR A 10 0.48 -4.72 17.41
C TYR A 10 1.42 -4.45 16.24
N THR A 11 1.03 -4.87 15.05
CA THR A 11 1.74 -4.58 13.80
C THR A 11 0.74 -4.23 12.72
N ILE A 12 1.10 -3.31 11.82
CA ILE A 12 0.36 -3.09 10.58
C ILE A 12 1.11 -3.76 9.45
N THR A 13 0.44 -4.65 8.72
CA THR A 13 0.96 -5.26 7.51
C THR A 13 0.30 -4.62 6.29
N THR A 14 1.09 -4.14 5.35
CA THR A 14 0.62 -3.55 4.09
C THR A 14 0.94 -4.47 2.93
N LEU A 15 -0.07 -4.80 2.13
CA LEU A 15 0.05 -5.62 0.92
C LEU A 15 -0.79 -5.02 -0.22
N TYR A 16 -0.40 -5.27 -1.47
CA TYR A 16 -1.19 -4.88 -2.63
C TYR A 16 -1.91 -6.11 -3.20
N SER A 17 -3.22 -5.99 -3.47
CA SER A 17 -4.02 -7.01 -4.14
C SER A 17 -4.29 -6.60 -5.57
N VAL A 18 -3.61 -7.25 -6.52
CA VAL A 18 -3.83 -7.06 -7.96
C VAL A 18 -5.25 -7.45 -8.40
N PRO A 19 -5.86 -8.54 -7.89
CA PRO A 19 -7.23 -8.85 -8.26
C PRO A 19 -8.26 -7.80 -7.84
N ASP A 20 -7.98 -7.03 -6.79
CA ASP A 20 -8.92 -6.05 -6.23
C ASP A 20 -8.56 -4.59 -6.60
N ASP A 21 -7.42 -4.40 -7.27
CA ASP A 21 -6.77 -3.11 -7.54
C ASP A 21 -6.76 -2.21 -6.29
N ALA A 22 -6.26 -2.76 -5.18
CA ALA A 22 -6.34 -2.12 -3.87
C ALA A 22 -5.16 -2.44 -2.94
N TRP A 23 -4.81 -1.46 -2.12
CA TRP A 23 -3.95 -1.64 -0.95
C TRP A 23 -4.75 -2.19 0.23
N TYR A 24 -4.17 -3.19 0.88
CA TYR A 24 -4.69 -3.81 2.09
C TYR A 24 -3.77 -3.43 3.25
N LEU A 25 -4.35 -2.83 4.29
CA LEU A 25 -3.68 -2.58 5.57
C LEU A 25 -4.33 -3.44 6.64
N GLU A 26 -3.56 -4.36 7.18
CA GLU A 26 -4.01 -5.32 8.19
C GLU A 26 -3.43 -4.95 9.55
N LEU A 27 -4.29 -4.76 10.54
CA LEU A 27 -3.89 -4.61 11.94
C LEU A 27 -3.82 -5.99 12.59
N ASP A 28 -2.62 -6.39 12.97
CA ASP A 28 -2.33 -7.69 13.57
C ASP A 28 -2.00 -7.56 15.05
N LEU A 29 -2.53 -8.48 15.86
CA LEU A 29 -2.03 -8.76 17.20
C LEU A 29 -0.86 -9.73 17.08
N VAL A 30 0.32 -9.31 17.53
CA VAL A 30 1.56 -10.11 17.46
C VAL A 30 1.40 -11.37 18.30
N ALA A 31 0.84 -11.22 19.50
CA ALA A 31 0.53 -12.34 20.37
C ALA A 31 -0.59 -13.19 19.74
N GLY A 32 -0.24 -14.41 19.31
CA GLY A 32 -1.18 -15.33 18.67
C GLY A 32 -1.36 -15.12 17.17
N GLN A 33 -0.56 -14.25 16.53
CA GLN A 33 -0.51 -14.04 15.07
C GLN A 33 -1.90 -13.88 14.44
N ARG A 34 -2.65 -12.88 14.90
CA ARG A 34 -4.05 -12.73 14.52
C ARG A 34 -4.34 -11.37 13.91
N MET A 35 -4.90 -11.39 12.70
CA MET A 35 -5.49 -10.22 12.06
C MET A 35 -6.78 -9.82 12.75
N LEU A 36 -6.88 -8.55 13.13
CA LEU A 36 -8.03 -7.98 13.85
C LEU A 36 -8.90 -7.13 12.93
N VAL A 37 -8.25 -6.31 12.10
CA VAL A 37 -8.90 -5.30 11.26
C VAL A 37 -8.18 -5.26 9.92
N THR A 38 -8.95 -5.10 8.84
CA THR A 38 -8.42 -4.90 7.50
C THR A 38 -9.03 -3.64 6.91
N ALA A 39 -8.20 -2.74 6.41
CA ALA A 39 -8.61 -1.64 5.56
C ALA A 39 -8.27 -1.97 4.10
N ILE A 40 -9.22 -1.71 3.20
CA ILE A 40 -9.08 -1.92 1.75
C ILE A 40 -9.19 -0.56 1.07
N ILE A 41 -8.16 -0.16 0.35
CA ILE A 41 -8.01 1.16 -0.25
C ILE A 41 -7.80 0.99 -1.76
N PRO A 42 -8.87 1.13 -2.56
CA PRO A 42 -8.79 1.10 -4.02
C PRO A 42 -7.90 2.24 -4.52
N ASP A 43 -6.90 1.92 -5.35
CA ASP A 43 -5.95 2.91 -5.85
C ASP A 43 -6.02 3.15 -7.35
N GLU A 44 -6.91 2.49 -8.08
CA GLU A 44 -7.06 2.68 -9.55
C GLU A 44 -8.46 3.10 -9.99
N ASP A 45 -9.40 3.20 -9.04
CA ASP A 45 -10.73 3.75 -9.26
C ASP A 45 -11.04 4.81 -8.20
N PRO A 46 -11.06 6.11 -8.55
CA PRO A 46 -11.31 7.18 -7.59
C PRO A 46 -12.75 7.19 -7.07
N ALA A 47 -13.70 6.51 -7.73
CA ALA A 47 -15.09 6.43 -7.31
C ALA A 47 -15.35 5.27 -6.32
N ARG A 48 -14.43 4.32 -6.18
CA ARG A 48 -14.53 3.24 -5.18
C ARG A 48 -14.08 3.74 -3.80
N GLU A 49 -15.00 3.75 -2.84
CA GLU A 49 -14.72 4.19 -1.48
C GLU A 49 -13.80 3.20 -0.72
N PRO A 50 -12.84 3.69 0.08
CA PRO A 50 -12.09 2.87 1.03
C PRO A 50 -13.03 2.26 2.08
N THR A 51 -12.73 1.04 2.52
CA THR A 51 -13.55 0.32 3.50
C THR A 51 -12.69 -0.28 4.60
N VAL A 52 -13.29 -0.49 5.78
CA VAL A 52 -12.65 -1.16 6.90
C VAL A 52 -13.56 -2.29 7.38
N CYS A 53 -13.00 -3.47 7.58
CA CYS A 53 -13.70 -4.61 8.13
C CYS A 53 -12.94 -5.19 9.33
N PHE A 54 -13.69 -5.75 10.27
CA PHE A 54 -13.15 -6.49 11.41
C PHE A 54 -13.25 -7.97 11.09
N ASP A 55 -12.29 -8.78 11.59
CA ASP A 55 -12.34 -10.24 11.43
C ASP A 55 -13.69 -10.77 11.96
N PRO A 56 -14.60 -11.23 11.08
CA PRO A 56 -15.94 -11.64 11.49
C PRO A 56 -15.96 -13.08 12.00
N ARG A 57 -14.85 -13.82 11.84
CA ARG A 57 -14.78 -15.27 12.13
C ARG A 57 -14.07 -15.60 13.42
N GLY A 58 -13.18 -14.73 13.91
CA GLY A 58 -12.53 -14.98 15.18
C GLY A 58 -13.25 -14.35 16.39
N PRO A 59 -12.77 -14.60 17.61
CA PRO A 59 -13.40 -14.08 18.82
C PRO A 59 -13.37 -12.55 18.86
N HIS A 60 -14.36 -11.96 19.55
CA HIS A 60 -14.38 -10.54 19.83
C HIS A 60 -13.11 -10.12 20.58
N VAL A 61 -12.43 -9.07 20.10
CA VAL A 61 -11.21 -8.53 20.70
C VAL A 61 -11.42 -7.04 20.92
N ASP A 62 -11.22 -6.61 22.15
CA ASP A 62 -11.16 -5.19 22.48
C ASP A 62 -9.81 -4.62 22.02
N VAL A 63 -9.85 -3.78 20.98
CA VAL A 63 -8.67 -3.04 20.52
C VAL A 63 -8.59 -1.73 21.29
N PRO A 64 -7.46 -1.41 21.96
CA PRO A 64 -7.30 -0.13 22.62
C PRO A 64 -7.51 1.04 21.65
N TYR A 65 -8.20 2.08 22.10
CA TYR A 65 -8.52 3.24 21.27
C TYR A 65 -7.28 3.87 20.61
N GLU A 66 -6.18 4.02 21.35
CA GLU A 66 -4.95 4.62 20.80
C GLU A 66 -4.33 3.77 19.68
N VAL A 67 -4.43 2.44 19.78
CA VAL A 67 -3.96 1.53 18.73
C VAL A 67 -4.84 1.64 17.49
N MET A 68 -6.17 1.69 17.68
CA MET A 68 -7.10 1.91 16.58
C MET A 68 -6.87 3.28 15.92
N ARG A 69 -6.67 4.34 16.70
CA ARG A 69 -6.36 5.68 16.18
C ARG A 69 -5.07 5.67 15.37
N TRP A 70 -4.01 5.06 15.89
CA TRP A 70 -2.75 4.88 15.17
C TRP A 70 -2.93 4.11 13.85
N PHE A 71 -3.72 3.05 13.84
CA PHE A 71 -4.06 2.32 12.62
C PHE A 71 -4.79 3.21 11.60
N MET A 72 -5.82 3.92 12.06
CA MET A 72 -6.59 4.82 11.19
C MET A 72 -5.75 5.99 10.65
N ASP A 73 -4.76 6.48 11.40
CA ASP A 73 -3.80 7.48 10.90
C ASP A 73 -2.98 6.95 9.70
N HIS A 74 -2.64 5.66 9.69
CA HIS A 74 -1.95 5.01 8.57
C HIS A 74 -2.90 4.78 7.39
N VAL A 75 -4.14 4.37 7.66
CA VAL A 75 -5.18 4.23 6.63
C VAL A 75 -5.43 5.57 5.94
N GLU A 76 -5.58 6.66 6.69
CA GLU A 76 -5.75 8.01 6.14
C GLU A 76 -4.55 8.44 5.29
N ALA A 77 -3.33 8.16 5.76
CA ALA A 77 -2.11 8.46 5.01
C ALA A 77 -2.05 7.72 3.67
N GLU A 78 -2.48 6.46 3.64
CA GLU A 78 -2.54 5.67 2.42
C GLU A 78 -3.64 6.18 1.49
N ILE A 79 -4.86 6.44 1.98
CA ILE A 79 -5.95 7.04 1.19
C ILE A 79 -5.49 8.34 0.51
N ARG A 80 -4.85 9.23 1.27
CA ARG A 80 -4.33 10.49 0.74
C ARG A 80 -3.31 10.24 -0.37
N THR A 81 -2.43 9.27 -0.20
CA THR A 81 -1.41 8.90 -1.18
C THR A 81 -2.04 8.33 -2.44
N SER A 82 -2.92 7.34 -2.32
CA SER A 82 -3.62 6.73 -3.46
C SER A 82 -4.47 7.76 -4.23
N ARG A 83 -5.18 8.64 -3.52
CA ARG A 83 -6.00 9.69 -4.14
C ARG A 83 -5.18 10.80 -4.78
N ALA A 84 -3.99 11.11 -4.26
CA ALA A 84 -3.14 12.16 -4.81
C ALA A 84 -2.67 11.81 -6.23
N TRP A 85 -2.19 10.59 -6.45
CA TRP A 85 -1.70 10.21 -7.77
C TRP A 85 -2.84 9.92 -8.76
N MET A 86 -3.98 9.40 -8.31
CA MET A 86 -5.16 9.23 -9.17
C MET A 86 -5.77 10.55 -9.67
N ARG A 87 -5.47 11.68 -9.02
CA ARG A 87 -5.86 13.01 -9.51
C ARG A 87 -4.94 13.54 -10.62
N LEU A 88 -3.85 12.84 -10.93
CA LEU A 88 -3.05 13.12 -12.11
C LEU A 88 -3.84 12.76 -13.37
N GLU A 89 -3.21 12.89 -14.54
CA GLU A 89 -3.84 12.57 -15.83
C GLU A 89 -4.51 11.18 -15.83
N PRO A 90 -5.81 11.05 -16.16
CA PRO A 90 -6.52 9.78 -16.12
C PRO A 90 -5.88 8.67 -16.99
N GLU A 91 -5.18 9.05 -18.07
CA GLU A 91 -4.40 8.12 -18.88
C GLU A 91 -3.32 7.39 -18.05
N LEU A 92 -2.75 8.03 -17.04
CA LEU A 92 -1.74 7.45 -16.16
C LEU A 92 -2.30 6.29 -15.35
N VAL A 93 -3.52 6.43 -14.82
CA VAL A 93 -4.20 5.37 -14.06
C VAL A 93 -4.40 4.14 -14.95
N GLY A 94 -4.86 4.33 -16.19
CA GLY A 94 -5.02 3.24 -17.15
C GLY A 94 -3.70 2.56 -17.52
N ILE A 95 -2.59 3.31 -17.60
CA ILE A 95 -1.26 2.75 -17.85
C ILE A 95 -0.78 1.92 -16.66
N ILE A 96 -0.93 2.41 -15.43
CA ILE A 96 -0.52 1.69 -14.21
C ILE A 96 -1.35 0.41 -14.04
N HIS A 97 -2.67 0.48 -14.20
CA HIS A 97 -3.55 -0.69 -14.17
C HIS A 97 -3.09 -1.73 -15.19
N ARG A 98 -2.87 -1.34 -16.45
CA ARG A 98 -2.38 -2.25 -17.49
C ARG A 98 -1.04 -2.89 -17.12
N LEU A 99 -0.08 -2.09 -16.64
CA LEU A 99 1.26 -2.58 -16.27
C LEU A 99 1.19 -3.57 -15.09
N ARG A 100 0.35 -3.31 -14.08
CA ARG A 100 0.16 -4.25 -12.97
C ARG A 100 -0.50 -5.55 -13.41
N GLN A 101 -1.48 -5.49 -14.31
CA GLN A 101 -2.14 -6.68 -14.88
C GLN A 101 -1.19 -7.48 -15.77
N GLU A 102 -0.41 -6.85 -16.64
CA GLU A 102 0.58 -7.50 -17.51
C GLU A 102 1.65 -8.28 -16.72
N HIS A 103 2.02 -7.79 -15.54
CA HIS A 103 3.05 -8.38 -14.70
C HIS A 103 2.51 -9.13 -13.47
N MET A 104 1.19 -9.32 -13.36
CA MET A 104 0.52 -9.91 -12.18
C MET A 104 1.02 -9.32 -10.85
N GLY A 105 1.35 -8.02 -10.83
CA GLY A 105 1.91 -7.29 -9.68
C GLY A 105 3.32 -7.71 -9.23
N VAL A 106 3.94 -8.72 -9.85
CA VAL A 106 5.31 -9.14 -9.55
C VAL A 106 6.23 -8.60 -10.64
N ILE A 107 6.72 -7.38 -10.41
CA ILE A 107 7.66 -6.74 -11.31
C ILE A 107 9.07 -6.87 -10.71
N ASP A 108 9.87 -7.78 -11.26
CA ASP A 108 11.30 -7.89 -10.95
C ASP A 108 12.06 -6.63 -11.42
N ASP A 109 13.29 -6.45 -10.93
CA ASP A 109 14.06 -5.22 -11.20
C ASP A 109 14.40 -5.03 -12.69
N ASP A 110 14.60 -6.13 -13.44
CA ASP A 110 14.91 -6.05 -14.86
C ASP A 110 13.68 -5.63 -15.67
N THR A 111 12.53 -6.21 -15.35
CA THR A 111 11.21 -5.85 -15.90
C THR A 111 10.81 -4.43 -15.48
N PHE A 112 11.13 -4.02 -14.25
CA PHE A 112 10.78 -2.69 -13.73
C PHE A 112 11.47 -1.57 -14.51
N ARG A 113 12.65 -1.80 -15.10
CA ARG A 113 13.31 -0.79 -15.96
C ARG A 113 12.46 -0.44 -17.19
N HIS A 114 11.75 -1.42 -17.75
CA HIS A 114 10.85 -1.20 -18.88
C HIS A 114 9.60 -0.44 -18.43
N VAL A 115 9.01 -0.84 -17.30
CA VAL A 115 7.88 -0.15 -16.64
C VAL A 115 8.23 1.32 -16.35
N LEU A 116 9.40 1.56 -15.74
CA LEU A 116 9.88 2.91 -15.41
C LEU A 116 10.05 3.80 -16.63
N THR A 117 10.51 3.23 -17.76
CA THR A 117 10.66 3.97 -19.02
C THR A 117 9.30 4.43 -19.55
N GLU A 118 8.29 3.56 -19.47
CA GLU A 118 6.94 3.89 -19.91
C GLU A 118 6.26 4.93 -19.00
N VAL A 119 6.41 4.79 -17.68
CA VAL A 119 5.88 5.78 -16.72
C VAL A 119 6.53 7.15 -16.93
N ARG A 120 7.86 7.21 -17.13
CA ARG A 120 8.59 8.47 -17.42
C ARG A 120 8.16 9.16 -18.71
N ALA A 121 7.63 8.43 -19.68
CA ALA A 121 7.13 9.03 -20.91
C ALA A 121 5.80 9.79 -20.71
N LYS A 122 5.14 9.60 -19.56
CA LYS A 122 3.77 10.07 -19.30
C LYS A 122 3.62 10.88 -18.01
N VAL A 123 4.54 10.73 -17.06
CA VAL A 123 4.56 11.47 -15.80
C VAL A 123 5.69 12.49 -15.83
N SER A 124 5.45 13.68 -15.31
CA SER A 124 6.49 14.69 -15.15
C SER A 124 7.57 14.20 -14.18
N ASP A 125 8.82 14.65 -14.36
CA ASP A 125 9.90 14.31 -13.41
C ASP A 125 9.59 14.75 -11.96
N ALA A 126 8.73 15.75 -11.78
CA ALA A 126 8.30 16.24 -10.47
C ALA A 126 7.33 15.28 -9.77
N ASP A 127 6.41 14.66 -10.53
CA ASP A 127 5.38 13.76 -9.99
C ASP A 127 5.83 12.30 -9.96
N LEU A 128 6.85 11.95 -10.74
CA LEU A 128 7.36 10.58 -10.89
C LEU A 128 7.70 9.91 -9.55
N PRO A 129 8.40 10.56 -8.59
CA PRO A 129 8.67 9.95 -7.28
C PRO A 129 7.39 9.55 -6.53
N ALA A 130 6.38 10.41 -6.54
CA ALA A 130 5.13 10.18 -5.83
C ALA A 130 4.34 9.03 -6.47
N VAL A 131 4.30 8.98 -7.81
CA VAL A 131 3.63 7.92 -8.56
C VAL A 131 4.32 6.57 -8.36
N LEU A 132 5.64 6.49 -8.47
CA LEU A 132 6.37 5.22 -8.30
C LEU A 132 6.25 4.67 -6.88
N GLN A 133 6.29 5.55 -5.88
CA GLN A 133 6.13 5.15 -4.50
C GLN A 133 4.70 4.68 -4.21
N ALA A 134 3.68 5.37 -4.73
CA ALA A 134 2.27 5.04 -4.48
C ALA A 134 1.78 3.82 -5.28
N ALA A 135 2.16 3.72 -6.55
CA ALA A 135 1.69 2.65 -7.44
C ALA A 135 2.58 1.40 -7.40
N PHE A 136 3.87 1.52 -7.12
CA PHE A 136 4.77 0.37 -7.19
C PHE A 136 5.55 0.12 -5.90
N GLY A 137 5.44 1.01 -4.92
CA GLY A 137 6.26 0.94 -3.71
C GLY A 137 7.75 1.02 -4.02
N ARG A 138 8.15 1.70 -5.11
CA ARG A 138 9.54 1.77 -5.59
C ARG A 138 10.12 3.19 -5.45
N ASN A 139 11.45 3.25 -5.33
CA ASN A 139 12.21 4.49 -5.38
C ASN A 139 12.18 5.13 -6.79
N PRO A 140 12.57 6.41 -6.95
CA PRO A 140 12.58 7.10 -8.25
C PRO A 140 13.50 6.48 -9.33
N ASP A 141 14.50 5.71 -8.89
CA ASP A 141 15.42 4.94 -9.74
C ASP A 141 14.88 3.54 -10.08
N GLY A 142 13.71 3.17 -9.54
CA GLY A 142 13.07 1.87 -9.71
C GLY A 142 13.53 0.78 -8.74
N SER A 143 14.50 1.07 -7.88
CA SER A 143 14.95 0.12 -6.86
C SER A 143 13.87 -0.09 -5.79
N ALA A 144 13.87 -1.29 -5.18
CA ALA A 144 13.06 -1.53 -4.01
C ALA A 144 13.53 -0.63 -2.84
N PRO A 145 12.62 -0.08 -2.02
CA PRO A 145 13.00 0.66 -0.83
C PRO A 145 13.86 -0.25 0.06
N PRO A 146 14.88 0.30 0.73
CA PRO A 146 15.76 -0.52 1.56
C PRO A 146 14.92 -1.28 2.58
N ALA A 147 15.06 -2.61 2.61
CA ALA A 147 14.53 -3.42 3.70
C ALA A 147 15.11 -2.84 5.00
N ARG A 148 14.27 -2.22 5.83
CA ARG A 148 14.73 -1.72 7.13
C ARG A 148 15.16 -2.92 7.95
N THR A 149 16.46 -3.16 7.99
CA THR A 149 17.07 -4.16 8.86
C THR A 149 16.63 -3.82 10.28
N ALA A 150 15.96 -4.77 10.94
CA ALA A 150 15.75 -4.68 12.37
C ALA A 150 17.13 -4.57 13.02
N LEU A 151 17.48 -3.38 13.52
CA LEU A 151 18.56 -3.27 14.50
C LEU A 151 18.05 -3.98 15.75
N GLN A 152 18.46 -5.22 15.92
CA GLN A 152 18.53 -5.83 17.24
C GLN A 152 19.73 -5.20 17.95
N SER A 153 19.47 -4.47 19.02
CA SER A 153 20.45 -4.10 20.04
C SER A 153 19.75 -4.08 21.38
#